data_AF-A0A0F9STJ7-F1
#
_entry.id   AF-A0A0F9STJ7-F1
#
_cell.length_a   1.000
_cell.length_b   1.000
_cell.length_c   1.000
_cell.angle_alpha   90.00
_cell.angle_beta   90.00
_cell.angle_gamma   90.00
#
_symmetry.space_group_name_H-M   'P 1'
#
loop_
_entity.id
_entity.type
_entity.pdbx_description
1 polymer ?
#
loop_
_entity_poly.entity_id
_entity_poly.type
_entity_poly.pdbx_seq_one_letter_code
_entity_poly.pdbx_strand_id
1 'polypeptide(L)'
;MATDKLQIYNFTLTRLGANRLDSITEDSDDRRKLDTMYPQILEELTAQGPQQGWKFATTRTAVDVSETDITAFADYSETVSGTVSCTAAGHNLDSGERANLSGDTGYDDDYVVTVIDDNTFYFTATWSATGTGTVRWTSLQYAYRYSMPTNLKLVSVQVGGFELSDWVREDDYVLTNLEDTTVDMKYVVSVTTTTRFPPYFTKVLYLSLALELAYSIIQSATFLERLINEVERIQLPRAIARDEKEQYVQESSSSWQDAARTGIIE
;
A
#
# COMPACT_ATOMS: atom_id res chain seq x y z
N MET A 1 -28.26 7.50 -4.05
CA MET A 1 -27.90 7.44 -5.48
C MET A 1 -26.39 7.40 -5.56
N ALA A 2 -25.82 6.43 -6.29
CA ALA A 2 -24.39 6.40 -6.55
C ALA A 2 -24.01 7.62 -7.40
N THR A 3 -22.92 8.31 -7.05
CA THR A 3 -22.45 9.45 -7.86
C THR A 3 -21.60 8.92 -9.01
N ASP A 4 -21.97 9.22 -10.24
CA ASP A 4 -21.15 8.90 -11.41
C ASP A 4 -20.08 9.98 -11.67
N LYS A 5 -19.10 9.66 -12.52
CA LYS A 5 -18.01 10.59 -12.86
C LYS A 5 -18.52 11.89 -13.50
N LEU A 6 -19.57 11.82 -14.31
CA LEU A 6 -20.19 12.98 -14.97
C LEU A 6 -20.81 13.95 -13.95
N GLN A 7 -21.44 13.43 -12.89
CA GLN A 7 -21.98 14.23 -11.80
C GLN A 7 -20.88 14.95 -11.03
N ILE A 8 -19.75 14.29 -10.74
CA ILE A 8 -18.59 14.92 -10.09
C ILE A 8 -18.10 16.09 -10.94
N TYR A 9 -17.92 15.88 -12.25
CA TYR A 9 -17.50 16.93 -13.18
C TYR A 9 -18.48 18.10 -13.22
N ASN A 10 -19.77 17.79 -13.29
CA ASN A 10 -20.81 18.82 -13.29
C ASN A 10 -20.89 19.60 -11.98
N PHE A 11 -20.62 18.98 -10.83
CA PHE A 11 -20.51 19.71 -9.56
C PHE A 11 -19.29 20.63 -9.53
N THR A 12 -18.15 20.18 -10.06
CA THR A 12 -16.95 21.01 -10.22
C THR A 12 -17.22 22.22 -11.12
N LEU A 13 -17.77 22.01 -12.32
CA LEU A 13 -18.05 23.10 -13.27
C LEU A 13 -19.09 24.09 -12.73
N THR A 14 -20.14 23.58 -12.09
CA THR A 14 -21.14 24.43 -11.44
C THR A 14 -20.50 25.28 -10.34
N ARG A 15 -19.54 24.72 -9.58
CA ARG A 15 -18.82 25.49 -8.55
C ARG A 15 -17.99 26.62 -9.15
N LEU A 16 -17.48 26.42 -10.35
CA LEU A 16 -16.67 27.39 -11.08
C LEU A 16 -17.52 28.38 -11.91
N GLY A 17 -18.82 28.18 -12.00
CA GLY A 17 -19.70 28.98 -12.87
C GLY A 17 -19.55 28.67 -14.36
N ALA A 18 -18.98 27.53 -14.72
CA ALA A 18 -18.84 27.05 -16.08
C ALA A 18 -20.10 26.28 -16.55
N ASN A 19 -20.22 26.08 -17.86
CA ASN A 19 -21.29 25.27 -18.44
C ASN A 19 -21.15 23.81 -18.01
N ARG A 20 -22.29 23.14 -17.83
CA ARG A 20 -22.33 21.71 -17.51
C ARG A 20 -22.09 20.88 -18.78
N LEU A 21 -21.53 19.70 -18.58
CA LEU A 21 -21.38 18.68 -19.61
C LEU A 21 -22.68 17.88 -19.76
N ASP A 22 -23.04 17.57 -21.00
CA ASP A 22 -24.17 16.70 -21.32
C ASP A 22 -23.77 15.22 -21.28
N SER A 23 -22.49 14.92 -21.56
CA SER A 23 -21.92 13.57 -21.54
C SER A 23 -20.47 13.58 -21.07
N ILE A 24 -20.00 12.45 -20.50
CA ILE A 24 -18.59 12.24 -20.15
C ILE A 24 -17.69 12.11 -21.40
N THR A 25 -18.29 11.83 -22.56
CA THR A 25 -17.62 11.70 -23.85
C THR A 25 -17.73 12.96 -24.71
N GLU A 26 -18.32 14.03 -24.20
CA GLU A 26 -18.40 15.31 -24.92
C GLU A 26 -16.99 15.87 -25.15
N ASP A 27 -16.74 16.36 -26.37
CA ASP A 27 -15.45 16.96 -26.71
C ASP A 27 -15.43 18.46 -26.39
N SER A 28 -15.19 18.78 -25.12
CA SER A 28 -15.03 20.15 -24.63
C SER A 28 -13.69 20.33 -23.93
N ASP A 29 -13.13 21.54 -24.00
CA ASP A 29 -11.85 21.84 -23.37
C ASP A 29 -11.90 21.64 -21.84
N ASP A 30 -13.03 21.98 -21.22
CA ASP A 30 -13.23 21.79 -19.78
C ASP A 30 -13.27 20.31 -19.39
N ARG A 31 -13.91 19.45 -20.19
CA ARG A 31 -13.88 17.99 -19.99
C ARG A 31 -12.45 17.44 -20.07
N ARG A 32 -11.65 17.87 -21.05
CA ARG A 32 -10.25 17.41 -21.20
C ARG A 32 -9.37 17.82 -20.02
N LYS A 33 -9.55 19.05 -19.50
CA LYS A 33 -8.86 19.51 -18.27
C LYS A 33 -9.26 18.66 -17.06
N LEU A 34 -10.55 18.40 -16.88
CA LEU A 34 -11.07 17.55 -15.81
C LEU A 34 -10.52 16.12 -15.90
N ASP A 35 -10.44 15.52 -17.09
CA ASP A 35 -9.87 14.18 -17.27
C ASP A 35 -8.39 14.11 -16.91
N THR A 36 -7.65 15.18 -17.17
CA THR A 36 -6.22 15.25 -16.84
C THR A 36 -6.00 15.34 -15.33
N MET A 37 -6.80 16.16 -14.63
CA MET A 37 -6.62 16.42 -13.20
C MET A 37 -7.27 15.36 -12.29
N TYR A 38 -8.37 14.76 -12.74
CA TYR A 38 -9.16 13.81 -11.95
C TYR A 38 -8.36 12.67 -11.32
N PRO A 39 -7.56 11.88 -12.07
CA PRO A 39 -6.82 10.76 -11.47
C PRO A 39 -5.81 11.23 -10.42
N GLN A 40 -5.13 12.36 -10.67
CA GLN A 40 -4.11 12.90 -9.77
C GLN A 40 -4.73 13.34 -8.43
N ILE A 41 -5.80 14.14 -8.49
CA ILE A 41 -6.48 14.64 -7.30
C ILE A 41 -7.18 13.51 -6.53
N LEU A 42 -7.75 12.53 -7.25
CA LEU A 42 -8.37 11.37 -6.61
C LEU A 42 -7.34 10.56 -5.81
N GLU A 43 -6.18 10.30 -6.39
CA GLU A 43 -5.10 9.57 -5.73
C GLU A 43 -4.57 10.34 -4.52
N GLU A 44 -4.28 11.63 -4.68
CA GLU A 44 -3.81 12.52 -3.61
C GLU A 44 -4.79 12.55 -2.44
N LEU A 45 -6.08 12.82 -2.69
CA LEU A 45 -7.09 12.87 -1.62
C LEU A 45 -7.30 11.52 -0.95
N THR A 46 -7.16 10.42 -1.70
CA THR A 46 -7.28 9.07 -1.15
C THR A 46 -6.10 8.78 -0.21
N ALA A 47 -4.89 9.22 -0.55
CA ALA A 47 -3.69 9.08 0.29
C ALA A 47 -3.69 10.03 1.51
N GLN A 48 -4.13 11.28 1.34
CA GLN A 48 -4.14 12.34 2.36
C GLN A 48 -5.23 12.15 3.44
N GLY A 49 -6.11 11.16 3.28
CA GLY A 49 -7.26 10.92 4.16
C GLY A 49 -6.94 10.74 5.65
N PRO A 50 -7.89 10.20 6.43
CA PRO A 50 -7.70 9.91 7.85
C PRO A 50 -6.38 9.16 8.11
N GLN A 51 -5.84 9.27 9.34
CA GLN A 51 -4.63 8.54 9.72
C GLN A 51 -4.77 7.04 9.43
N GLN A 52 -5.98 6.50 9.67
CA GLN A 52 -6.35 5.11 9.46
C GLN A 52 -6.78 4.76 8.01
N GLY A 53 -6.62 5.70 7.08
CA GLY A 53 -7.12 5.60 5.71
C GLY A 53 -8.64 5.85 5.61
N TRP A 54 -9.12 6.16 4.41
CA TRP A 54 -10.57 6.18 4.15
C TRP A 54 -11.12 4.76 4.20
N LYS A 55 -12.24 4.55 4.89
CA LYS A 55 -12.82 3.20 5.04
C LYS A 55 -13.16 2.54 3.72
N PHE A 56 -13.65 3.31 2.75
CA PHE A 56 -13.99 2.80 1.42
C PHE A 56 -12.77 2.40 0.58
N ALA A 57 -11.57 2.88 0.92
CA ALA A 57 -10.32 2.66 0.18
C ALA A 57 -9.29 1.85 0.95
N THR A 58 -9.62 1.38 2.15
CA THR A 58 -8.72 0.59 2.98
C THR A 58 -8.97 -0.89 2.76
N THR A 59 -7.89 -1.67 2.67
CA THR A 59 -7.92 -3.13 2.58
C THR A 59 -6.91 -3.75 3.55
N ARG A 60 -6.99 -5.07 3.72
CA ARG A 60 -6.06 -5.88 4.50
C ARG A 60 -5.59 -7.09 3.70
N THR A 61 -4.33 -7.47 3.87
CA THR A 61 -3.78 -8.67 3.25
C THR A 61 -2.67 -9.23 4.12
N ALA A 62 -2.62 -10.56 4.23
CA ALA A 62 -1.50 -11.28 4.80
C ALA A 62 -0.43 -11.44 3.71
N VAL A 63 0.81 -11.13 4.06
CA VAL A 63 1.97 -11.18 3.18
C VAL A 63 2.99 -12.13 3.79
N ASP A 64 3.46 -13.10 3.02
CA ASP A 64 4.50 -14.03 3.44
C ASP A 64 5.86 -13.32 3.55
N VAL A 65 6.74 -13.82 4.42
CA VAL A 65 8.14 -13.37 4.47
C VAL A 65 8.79 -13.51 3.09
N SER A 66 9.62 -12.52 2.71
CA SER A 66 10.36 -12.53 1.45
C SER A 66 11.51 -13.54 1.50
N GLU A 67 11.18 -14.80 1.22
CA GLU A 67 12.09 -15.93 1.17
C GLU A 67 12.07 -16.58 -0.22
N THR A 68 13.20 -17.13 -0.66
CA THR A 68 13.34 -17.76 -1.98
C THR A 68 14.03 -19.11 -1.85
N ASP A 69 13.49 -20.11 -2.54
CA ASP A 69 14.06 -21.45 -2.55
C ASP A 69 15.42 -21.46 -3.26
N ILE A 70 16.41 -22.06 -2.59
CA ILE A 70 17.73 -22.36 -3.15
C ILE A 70 17.65 -23.72 -3.86
N THR A 71 17.96 -23.71 -5.15
CA THR A 71 17.89 -24.88 -6.01
C THR A 71 19.23 -25.57 -6.23
N ALA A 72 20.35 -24.82 -6.08
CA ALA A 72 21.68 -25.36 -6.24
C ALA A 72 22.75 -24.49 -5.57
N PHE A 73 23.86 -25.14 -5.22
CA PHE A 73 25.14 -24.49 -4.95
C PHE A 73 26.20 -25.03 -5.92
N ALA A 74 27.18 -24.20 -6.26
CA ALA A 74 28.36 -24.60 -7.04
C ALA A 74 29.63 -23.93 -6.53
N ASP A 75 30.76 -24.61 -6.65
CA ASP A 75 32.08 -24.02 -6.38
C ASP A 75 32.35 -22.91 -7.39
N TYR A 76 32.56 -21.70 -6.89
CA TYR A 76 32.83 -20.53 -7.72
C TYR A 76 34.29 -20.04 -7.55
N SER A 77 35.12 -20.84 -6.85
CA SER A 77 36.52 -20.52 -6.53
C SER A 77 37.43 -20.37 -7.74
N GLU A 78 37.09 -21.00 -8.88
CA GLU A 78 37.84 -20.82 -10.13
C GLU A 78 37.68 -19.41 -10.72
N THR A 79 36.54 -18.76 -10.46
CA THR A 79 36.26 -17.39 -10.92
C THR A 79 36.64 -16.36 -9.85
N VAL A 80 36.23 -16.59 -8.61
CA VAL A 80 36.56 -15.76 -7.45
C VAL A 80 37.01 -16.67 -6.31
N SER A 81 38.31 -16.70 -6.03
CA SER A 81 38.91 -17.60 -5.03
C SER A 81 38.19 -17.57 -3.68
N GLY A 82 37.79 -18.74 -3.18
CA GLY A 82 37.17 -18.90 -1.86
C GLY A 82 35.70 -18.48 -1.81
N THR A 83 34.98 -18.65 -2.92
CA THR A 83 33.55 -18.32 -3.01
C THR A 83 32.70 -19.48 -3.48
N VAL A 84 31.44 -19.45 -3.08
CA VAL A 84 30.40 -20.39 -3.47
C VAL A 84 29.31 -19.60 -4.17
N SER A 85 28.87 -20.07 -5.33
CA SER A 85 27.68 -19.53 -6.01
C SER A 85 26.43 -20.27 -5.56
N CYS A 86 25.32 -19.55 -5.42
CA CYS A 86 24.01 -20.04 -5.04
C CYS A 86 22.99 -19.67 -6.12
N THR A 87 22.17 -20.62 -6.52
CA THR A 87 21.07 -20.42 -7.47
C THR A 87 19.73 -20.38 -6.73
N ALA A 88 19.14 -19.19 -6.68
CA ALA A 88 17.83 -18.91 -6.10
C ALA A 88 17.06 -17.97 -7.04
N ALA A 89 16.07 -18.51 -7.77
CA ALA A 89 15.43 -17.77 -8.85
C ALA A 89 14.56 -16.62 -8.32
N GLY A 90 14.84 -15.39 -8.76
CA GLY A 90 14.09 -14.19 -8.33
C GLY A 90 14.36 -13.80 -6.87
N HIS A 91 15.59 -13.94 -6.40
CA HIS A 91 15.95 -13.68 -5.01
C HIS A 91 15.80 -12.20 -4.57
N ASN A 92 15.72 -11.25 -5.51
CA ASN A 92 15.58 -9.81 -5.25
C ASN A 92 16.58 -9.28 -4.21
N LEU A 93 17.84 -9.71 -4.35
CA LEU A 93 18.96 -9.23 -3.53
C LEU A 93 19.81 -8.31 -4.41
N ASP A 94 20.45 -7.34 -3.79
CA ASP A 94 21.46 -6.49 -4.40
C ASP A 94 22.87 -6.85 -3.92
N SER A 95 23.88 -6.51 -4.71
CA SER A 95 25.28 -6.73 -4.32
C SER A 95 25.65 -5.87 -3.11
N GLY A 96 26.19 -6.50 -2.08
CA GLY A 96 26.56 -5.86 -0.80
C GLY A 96 25.51 -6.02 0.29
N GLU A 97 24.32 -6.54 -0.02
CA GLU A 97 23.32 -6.88 0.99
C GLU A 97 23.74 -8.12 1.80
N ARG A 98 23.14 -8.28 2.99
CA ARG A 98 23.27 -9.51 3.76
C ARG A 98 22.11 -10.45 3.43
N ALA A 99 22.41 -11.73 3.29
CA ALA A 99 21.41 -12.77 3.10
C ALA A 99 21.63 -13.86 4.15
N ASN A 100 20.55 -14.27 4.81
CA ASN A 100 20.55 -15.41 5.70
C ASN A 100 20.18 -16.65 4.89
N LEU A 101 21.09 -17.61 4.85
CA LEU A 101 20.88 -18.91 4.23
C LEU A 101 20.48 -19.89 5.34
N SER A 102 19.52 -20.77 5.03
CA SER A 102 19.08 -21.80 5.99
C SER A 102 18.60 -23.06 5.26
N GLY A 103 18.56 -24.19 5.96
CA GLY A 103 18.05 -25.46 5.44
C GLY A 103 19.06 -26.59 5.59
N ASP A 104 19.17 -27.45 4.56
CA ASP A 104 20.17 -28.52 4.52
C ASP A 104 21.29 -28.12 3.56
N THR A 105 21.83 -26.91 3.79
CA THR A 105 22.76 -26.26 2.85
C THR A 105 24.22 -26.47 3.23
N GLY A 106 24.51 -26.70 4.51
CA GLY A 106 25.88 -26.63 5.03
C GLY A 106 26.44 -25.19 5.06
N TYR A 107 25.62 -24.20 4.71
CA TYR A 107 25.89 -22.77 4.67
C TYR A 107 24.82 -22.01 5.46
N ASP A 108 24.40 -22.53 6.63
CA ASP A 108 23.31 -21.95 7.42
C ASP A 108 23.81 -20.76 8.27
N ASP A 109 24.12 -19.64 7.61
CA ASP A 109 24.66 -18.43 8.22
C ASP A 109 24.26 -17.16 7.43
N ASP A 110 24.63 -15.99 7.96
CA ASP A 110 24.51 -14.71 7.27
C ASP A 110 25.73 -14.41 6.41
N TYR A 111 25.52 -14.17 5.12
CA TYR A 111 26.57 -13.81 4.19
C TYR A 111 26.33 -12.47 3.53
N VAL A 112 27.41 -11.74 3.22
CA VAL A 112 27.35 -10.61 2.29
C VAL A 112 27.38 -11.17 0.88
N VAL A 113 26.38 -10.86 0.07
CA VAL A 113 26.22 -11.44 -1.27
C VAL A 113 26.76 -10.51 -2.36
N THR A 114 27.25 -11.10 -3.45
CA THR A 114 27.49 -10.40 -4.71
C THR A 114 26.65 -11.05 -5.80
N VAL A 115 25.76 -10.26 -6.39
CA VAL A 115 24.79 -10.72 -7.38
C VAL A 115 25.47 -10.89 -8.73
N ILE A 116 25.23 -12.03 -9.37
CA ILE A 116 25.69 -12.33 -10.74
C ILE A 116 24.57 -11.96 -11.72
N ASP A 117 23.35 -12.42 -11.44
CA ASP A 117 22.12 -12.14 -12.19
C ASP A 117 20.88 -12.35 -11.28
N ASP A 118 19.68 -12.16 -11.84
CA ASP A 118 18.39 -12.25 -11.10
C ASP A 118 18.13 -13.62 -10.42
N ASN A 119 18.90 -14.65 -10.75
CA ASN A 119 18.72 -16.01 -10.24
C ASN A 119 19.95 -16.54 -9.51
N THR A 120 21.06 -15.80 -9.49
CA THR A 120 22.34 -16.31 -9.02
C THR A 120 23.15 -15.22 -8.33
N PHE A 121 23.70 -15.56 -7.17
CA PHE A 121 24.65 -14.73 -6.44
C PHE A 121 25.79 -15.60 -5.90
N TYR A 122 26.87 -14.98 -5.44
CA TYR A 122 27.95 -15.69 -4.74
C TYR A 122 28.29 -15.02 -3.42
N PHE A 123 28.92 -15.78 -2.53
CA PHE A 123 29.38 -15.33 -1.23
C PHE A 123 30.69 -16.05 -0.82
N THR A 124 31.39 -15.49 0.16
CA THR A 124 32.65 -16.04 0.66
C THR A 124 32.39 -17.19 1.62
N ALA A 125 32.70 -18.41 1.18
CA ALA A 125 32.65 -19.63 1.98
C ALA A 125 33.58 -20.69 1.39
N THR A 126 34.01 -21.64 2.21
CA THR A 126 34.72 -22.83 1.72
C THR A 126 33.70 -23.80 1.14
N TRP A 127 33.88 -24.19 -0.13
CA TRP A 127 33.04 -25.19 -0.76
C TRP A 127 32.99 -26.49 0.05
N SER A 128 31.79 -26.91 0.44
CA SER A 128 31.58 -28.09 1.30
C SER A 128 30.79 -29.19 0.59
N ALA A 129 29.67 -28.85 -0.06
CA ALA A 129 28.84 -29.74 -0.87
C ALA A 129 27.74 -28.96 -1.62
N THR A 130 26.95 -29.69 -2.41
CA THR A 130 25.64 -29.24 -2.92
C THR A 130 24.56 -29.44 -1.88
N GLY A 131 23.57 -28.56 -1.83
CA GLY A 131 22.41 -28.68 -0.95
C GLY A 131 21.22 -27.88 -1.49
N THR A 132 20.10 -27.97 -0.78
CA THR A 132 18.89 -27.17 -1.01
C THR A 132 18.51 -26.49 0.29
N GLY A 133 17.86 -25.33 0.19
CA GLY A 133 17.46 -24.57 1.35
C GLY A 133 16.72 -23.32 0.92
N THR A 134 16.82 -22.29 1.73
CA THR A 134 16.18 -21.00 1.43
C THR A 134 17.12 -19.86 1.71
N VAL A 135 16.93 -18.78 0.97
CA VAL A 135 17.62 -17.52 1.15
C VAL A 135 16.60 -16.44 1.47
N ARG A 136 16.90 -15.64 2.47
CA ARG A 136 16.14 -14.43 2.81
C ARG A 136 17.07 -13.25 3.00
N TRP A 137 16.59 -12.07 2.63
CA TRP A 137 17.28 -10.83 2.91
C TRP A 137 17.38 -10.59 4.41
N THR A 138 18.51 -10.06 4.88
CA THR A 138 18.70 -9.61 6.27
C THR A 138 19.60 -8.38 6.30
N SER A 139 19.67 -7.69 7.43
CA SER A 139 20.57 -6.57 7.66
C SER A 139 21.12 -6.60 9.08
N LEU A 140 21.91 -5.59 9.46
CA LEU A 140 22.36 -5.44 10.84
C LEU A 140 21.26 -4.95 11.79
N GLN A 141 20.20 -4.33 11.24
CA GLN A 141 19.14 -3.69 12.01
C GLN A 141 17.82 -4.46 11.96
N TYR A 142 17.57 -5.18 10.88
CA TYR A 142 16.32 -5.89 10.60
C TYR A 142 16.61 -7.32 10.12
N ALA A 143 15.93 -8.28 10.73
CA ALA A 143 16.06 -9.70 10.39
C ALA A 143 15.07 -10.17 9.31
N TYR A 144 13.96 -9.45 9.10
CA TYR A 144 12.87 -9.87 8.22
C TYR A 144 12.45 -8.75 7.26
N ARG A 145 12.07 -9.16 6.05
CA ARG A 145 11.59 -8.29 4.97
C ARG A 145 10.29 -8.88 4.39
N TYR A 146 9.29 -8.03 4.17
CA TYR A 146 7.98 -8.41 3.62
C TYR A 146 7.63 -7.50 2.44
N SER A 147 7.26 -8.09 1.31
CA SER A 147 6.90 -7.35 0.09
C SER A 147 5.57 -6.62 0.26
N MET A 148 5.55 -5.31 0.06
CA MET A 148 4.31 -4.55 0.14
C MET A 148 3.44 -4.77 -1.10
N PRO A 149 2.13 -4.98 -0.94
CA PRO A 149 1.19 -4.85 -2.04
C PRO A 149 1.21 -3.43 -2.59
N THR A 150 0.84 -3.25 -3.87
CA THR A 150 0.66 -1.92 -4.47
C THR A 150 -0.32 -1.09 -3.64
N ASN A 151 0.17 -0.01 -3.04
CA ASN A 151 -0.58 0.82 -2.12
C ASN A 151 -0.25 2.30 -2.27
N LEU A 152 -1.20 3.16 -1.90
CA LEU A 152 -0.99 4.60 -1.80
C LEU A 152 -0.40 4.99 -0.43
N LYS A 153 -0.76 4.22 0.60
CA LYS A 153 -0.35 4.47 1.99
C LYS A 153 -0.46 3.19 2.80
N LEU A 154 0.62 2.83 3.49
CA LEU A 154 0.60 1.81 4.53
C LEU A 154 0.03 2.42 5.82
N VAL A 155 -0.97 1.76 6.41
CA VAL A 155 -1.70 2.27 7.59
C VAL A 155 -1.21 1.59 8.86
N SER A 156 -1.14 0.26 8.86
CA SER A 156 -0.64 -0.51 9.98
C SER A 156 -0.11 -1.86 9.53
N VAL A 157 0.77 -2.43 10.34
CA VAL A 157 1.42 -3.72 10.13
C VAL A 157 1.18 -4.54 11.39
N GLN A 158 0.72 -5.78 11.25
CA GLN A 158 0.43 -6.66 12.37
C GLN A 158 1.11 -8.02 12.18
N VAL A 159 1.51 -8.62 13.30
CA VAL A 159 2.15 -9.94 13.37
C VAL A 159 1.51 -10.72 14.50
N GLY A 160 1.07 -11.96 14.25
CA GLY A 160 0.31 -12.73 15.23
C GLY A 160 -0.92 -12.01 15.82
N GLY A 161 -1.51 -11.06 15.08
CA GLY A 161 -2.63 -10.23 15.55
C GLY A 161 -2.25 -9.00 16.39
N PHE A 162 -0.96 -8.75 16.64
CA PHE A 162 -0.46 -7.57 17.36
C PHE A 162 0.05 -6.52 16.38
N GLU A 163 -0.36 -5.27 16.57
CA GLU A 163 0.15 -4.16 15.77
C GLU A 163 1.61 -3.85 16.13
N LEU A 164 2.46 -3.78 15.10
CA LEU A 164 3.87 -3.46 15.24
C LEU A 164 4.08 -1.96 15.39
N SER A 165 4.84 -1.57 16.41
CA SER A 165 5.35 -0.20 16.56
C SER A 165 6.75 0.00 15.97
N ASP A 166 7.51 -1.09 15.82
CA ASP A 166 8.91 -1.07 15.37
C ASP A 166 9.04 -1.80 14.02
N TRP A 167 8.75 -1.03 12.97
CA TRP A 167 8.95 -1.44 11.58
C TRP A 167 9.37 -0.22 10.77
N VAL A 168 10.10 -0.45 9.69
CA VAL A 168 10.50 0.59 8.74
C VAL A 168 10.04 0.20 7.36
N ARG A 169 9.56 1.19 6.60
CA ARG A 169 9.28 1.05 5.18
C ARG A 169 10.53 1.49 4.42
N GLU A 170 11.06 0.59 3.60
CA GLU A 170 12.11 0.90 2.63
C GLU A 170 11.63 0.43 1.26
N ASP A 171 11.56 1.36 0.31
CA ASP A 171 11.04 1.14 -1.04
C ASP A 171 9.69 0.39 -1.05
N ASP A 172 9.68 -0.82 -1.60
CA ASP A 172 8.53 -1.72 -1.73
C ASP A 172 8.47 -2.77 -0.61
N TYR A 173 9.21 -2.60 0.47
CA TYR A 173 9.28 -3.54 1.58
C TYR A 173 8.95 -2.94 2.96
N VAL A 174 8.47 -3.80 3.84
CA VAL A 174 8.40 -3.57 5.29
C VAL A 174 9.48 -4.41 5.96
N LEU A 175 10.31 -3.75 6.76
CA LEU A 175 11.41 -4.35 7.52
C LEU A 175 11.06 -4.40 9.00
N THR A 176 11.33 -5.53 9.64
CA THR A 176 11.11 -5.72 11.08
C THR A 176 12.03 -6.79 11.65
N ASN A 177 12.16 -6.81 12.97
CA ASN A 177 12.87 -7.86 13.71
C ASN A 177 11.93 -8.94 14.26
N LEU A 178 10.62 -8.75 14.16
CA LEU A 178 9.69 -9.72 14.69
C LEU A 178 9.53 -10.89 13.71
N GLU A 179 9.84 -12.07 14.22
CA GLU A 179 9.73 -13.33 13.49
C GLU A 179 8.28 -13.76 13.35
N ASP A 180 7.85 -13.96 12.11
CA ASP A 180 6.61 -14.65 11.73
C ASP A 180 6.77 -15.13 10.28
N THR A 181 5.98 -16.13 9.89
CA THR A 181 5.86 -16.54 8.49
C THR A 181 5.05 -15.55 7.67
N THR A 182 4.17 -14.79 8.34
CA THR A 182 3.25 -13.84 7.69
C THR A 182 3.12 -12.52 8.44
N VAL A 183 2.90 -11.44 7.70
CA VAL A 183 2.56 -10.12 8.23
C VAL A 183 1.22 -9.66 7.65
N ASP A 184 0.30 -9.26 8.53
CA ASP A 184 -0.96 -8.64 8.16
C ASP A 184 -0.75 -7.14 7.92
N MET A 185 -0.88 -6.70 6.67
CA MET A 185 -0.78 -5.29 6.32
C MET A 185 -2.16 -4.69 6.10
N LYS A 186 -2.42 -3.54 6.73
CA LYS A 186 -3.55 -2.67 6.42
C LYS A 186 -3.04 -1.48 5.62
N TYR A 187 -3.63 -1.23 4.46
CA TYR A 187 -3.16 -0.19 3.55
C TYR A 187 -4.31 0.42 2.74
N VAL A 188 -4.05 1.60 2.19
CA VAL A 188 -4.96 2.34 1.32
C VAL A 188 -4.64 2.00 -0.15
N VAL A 189 -5.66 1.64 -0.91
CA VAL A 189 -5.58 1.35 -2.35
C VAL A 189 -6.15 2.48 -3.19
N SER A 190 -5.70 2.57 -4.44
CA SER A 190 -6.35 3.42 -5.43
C SER A 190 -7.72 2.84 -5.79
N VAL A 191 -8.79 3.64 -5.61
CA VAL A 191 -10.16 3.25 -5.94
C VAL A 191 -10.68 4.14 -7.04
N THR A 192 -10.88 3.58 -8.23
CA THR A 192 -11.40 4.31 -9.40
C THR A 192 -12.92 4.22 -9.55
N THR A 193 -13.56 3.26 -8.86
CA THR A 193 -15.00 3.03 -8.91
C THR A 193 -15.76 4.07 -8.10
N THR A 194 -16.37 5.05 -8.78
CA THR A 194 -17.06 6.18 -8.12
C THR A 194 -18.26 5.79 -7.26
N THR A 195 -18.85 4.62 -7.50
CA THR A 195 -19.97 4.11 -6.70
C THR A 195 -19.57 3.74 -5.27
N ARG A 196 -18.26 3.54 -5.01
CA ARG A 196 -17.71 3.31 -3.67
C ARG A 196 -17.49 4.61 -2.90
N PHE A 197 -17.56 5.77 -3.55
CA PHE A 197 -17.24 7.04 -2.90
C PHE A 197 -18.40 7.50 -2.02
N PRO A 198 -18.16 7.67 -0.71
CA PRO A 198 -19.18 8.20 0.18
C PRO A 198 -19.45 9.68 -0.14
N PRO A 199 -20.67 10.19 0.12
CA PRO A 199 -21.04 11.56 -0.26
C PRO A 199 -20.13 12.66 0.30
N TYR A 200 -19.54 12.44 1.49
CA TYR A 200 -18.60 13.38 2.07
C TYR A 200 -17.26 13.43 1.32
N PHE A 201 -16.76 12.29 0.84
CA PHE A 201 -15.53 12.21 0.04
C PHE A 201 -15.76 12.81 -1.34
N THR A 202 -16.86 12.43 -2.00
CA THR A 202 -17.29 13.00 -3.29
C THR A 202 -17.33 14.52 -3.24
N LYS A 203 -17.79 15.09 -2.12
CA LYS A 203 -17.82 16.53 -1.90
C LYS A 203 -16.45 17.17 -1.88
N VAL A 204 -15.50 16.60 -1.14
CA VAL A 204 -14.13 17.09 -1.10
C VAL A 204 -13.50 16.95 -2.49
N LEU A 205 -13.69 15.82 -3.16
CA LEU A 205 -13.16 15.54 -4.49
C LEU A 205 -13.57 16.60 -5.53
N TYR A 206 -14.86 16.90 -5.67
CA TYR A 206 -15.29 17.89 -6.66
C TYR A 206 -14.82 19.31 -6.31
N LEU A 207 -14.65 19.64 -5.02
CA LEU A 207 -14.15 20.94 -4.58
C LEU A 207 -12.65 21.08 -4.79
N SER A 208 -11.86 20.02 -4.56
CA SER A 208 -10.43 19.99 -4.87
C SER A 208 -10.20 20.05 -6.38
N LEU A 209 -11.02 19.39 -7.18
CA LEU A 209 -11.02 19.56 -8.64
C LEU A 209 -11.33 21.01 -9.04
N ALA A 210 -12.30 21.64 -8.38
CA ALA A 210 -12.60 23.04 -8.61
C ALA A 210 -11.42 23.94 -8.21
N LEU A 211 -10.71 23.60 -7.13
CA LEU A 211 -9.56 24.36 -6.65
C LEU A 211 -8.44 24.40 -7.69
N GLU A 212 -8.02 23.25 -8.21
CA GLU A 212 -6.97 23.17 -9.22
C GLU A 212 -7.36 23.85 -10.54
N LEU A 213 -8.63 23.73 -10.94
CA LEU A 213 -9.09 24.35 -12.18
C LEU A 213 -9.43 25.84 -12.05
N ALA A 214 -9.58 26.37 -10.83
CA ALA A 214 -10.02 27.74 -10.60
C ALA A 214 -9.11 28.78 -11.26
N TYR A 215 -7.79 28.58 -11.22
CA TYR A 215 -6.85 29.49 -11.87
C TYR A 215 -7.01 29.46 -13.40
N SER A 216 -7.18 28.27 -13.98
CA SER A 216 -7.29 28.10 -15.43
C SER A 216 -8.60 28.62 -16.03
N ILE A 217 -9.69 28.64 -15.24
CA ILE A 217 -11.04 28.99 -15.72
C ILE A 217 -11.44 30.41 -15.32
N ILE A 218 -11.28 30.78 -14.04
CA ILE A 218 -11.86 32.03 -13.50
C ILE A 218 -10.80 33.14 -13.41
N GLN A 219 -9.52 32.79 -13.27
CA GLN A 219 -8.41 33.73 -13.11
C GLN A 219 -8.61 34.73 -11.94
N SER A 220 -9.28 34.31 -10.87
CA SER A 220 -9.57 35.15 -9.68
C SER A 220 -8.86 34.62 -8.43
N ALA A 221 -7.86 35.37 -7.96
CA ALA A 221 -7.10 35.03 -6.75
C ALA A 221 -7.98 34.99 -5.49
N THR A 222 -8.91 35.95 -5.34
CA THR A 222 -9.82 35.99 -4.19
C THR A 222 -10.79 34.80 -4.15
N PHE A 223 -11.24 34.34 -5.32
CA PHE A 223 -12.05 33.13 -5.40
C PHE A 223 -11.24 31.89 -4.99
N LEU A 224 -10.00 31.79 -5.48
CA LEU A 224 -9.08 30.72 -5.15
C LEU A 224 -8.82 30.64 -3.64
N GLU A 225 -8.44 31.75 -3.00
CA GLU A 225 -8.20 31.80 -1.54
C GLU A 225 -9.41 31.35 -0.73
N ARG A 226 -10.62 31.76 -1.15
CA ARG A 226 -11.86 31.32 -0.49
C ARG A 226 -12.07 29.81 -0.64
N LEU A 227 -11.77 29.26 -1.82
CA LEU A 227 -11.92 27.84 -2.11
C LEU A 227 -10.91 26.98 -1.35
N ILE A 228 -9.64 27.43 -1.23
CA ILE A 228 -8.61 26.81 -0.39
C ILE A 228 -9.11 26.72 1.05
N ASN A 229 -9.57 27.84 1.62
CA ASN A 229 -10.09 27.87 2.99
C ASN A 229 -11.29 26.92 3.17
N GLU A 230 -12.18 26.83 2.18
CA GLU A 230 -13.32 25.93 2.27
C GLU A 230 -12.90 24.45 2.21
N VAL A 231 -12.01 24.08 1.30
CA VAL A 231 -11.54 22.69 1.15
C VAL A 231 -10.74 22.27 2.37
N GLU A 232 -9.65 22.97 2.66
CA GLU A 232 -8.65 22.53 3.64
C GLU A 232 -9.12 22.73 5.09
N ARG A 233 -9.81 23.84 5.39
CA ARG A 233 -10.18 24.16 6.78
C ARG A 233 -11.56 23.66 7.18
N ILE A 234 -12.44 23.37 6.21
CA ILE A 234 -13.84 23.05 6.50
C ILE A 234 -14.22 21.66 5.97
N GLN A 235 -14.15 21.43 4.66
CA GLN A 235 -14.76 20.24 4.07
C GLN A 235 -13.91 18.99 4.30
N LEU A 236 -12.59 19.05 4.12
CA LEU A 236 -11.70 17.91 4.34
C LEU A 236 -11.71 17.44 5.81
N PRO A 237 -11.53 18.30 6.83
CA PRO A 237 -11.63 17.88 8.23
C PRO A 237 -12.99 17.32 8.59
N ARG A 238 -14.08 17.88 8.03
CA ARG A 238 -15.45 17.35 8.25
C ARG A 238 -15.65 15.98 7.61
N ALA A 239 -15.08 15.75 6.43
CA ALA A 239 -15.15 14.46 5.75
C ALA A 239 -14.39 13.39 6.54
N ILE A 240 -13.18 13.72 7.01
CA ILE A 240 -12.37 12.85 7.89
C ILE A 240 -13.17 12.50 9.16
N ALA A 241 -13.69 13.50 9.87
CA ALA A 241 -14.44 13.28 11.10
C ALA A 241 -15.76 12.49 10.89
N ARG A 242 -16.33 12.51 9.67
CA ARG A 242 -17.50 11.69 9.33
C ARG A 242 -17.11 10.25 9.04
N ASP A 243 -16.06 10.04 8.25
CA ASP A 243 -15.53 8.71 7.97
C ASP A 243 -15.17 8.00 9.29
N GLU A 244 -14.45 8.68 10.20
CA GLU A 244 -14.08 8.11 11.50
C GLU A 244 -15.27 7.64 12.33
N LYS A 245 -16.38 8.39 12.33
CA LYS A 245 -17.62 8.05 13.05
C LYS A 245 -18.33 6.81 12.52
N GLU A 246 -18.13 6.43 11.26
CA GLU A 246 -18.73 5.22 10.67
C GLU A 246 -18.02 3.95 11.16
N GLN A 247 -17.87 3.76 12.48
CA GLN A 247 -17.20 2.59 13.03
C GLN A 247 -18.21 1.45 13.21
N TYR A 248 -17.94 0.32 12.55
CA TYR A 248 -18.58 -0.93 12.89
C TYR A 248 -17.97 -1.42 14.21
N VAL A 249 -18.78 -1.52 15.26
CA VAL A 249 -18.38 -2.19 16.49
C VAL A 249 -18.63 -3.68 16.25
N GLN A 250 -17.56 -4.46 16.10
CA GLN A 250 -17.69 -5.91 16.13
C GLN A 250 -18.16 -6.30 17.54
N GLU A 251 -19.36 -6.86 17.65
CA GLU A 251 -19.84 -7.38 18.94
C GLU A 251 -18.89 -8.51 19.37
N SER A 252 -18.13 -8.28 20.44
CA SER A 252 -17.27 -9.30 21.05
C SER A 252 -18.06 -10.32 21.87
N SER A 253 -19.39 -10.22 21.88
CA SER A 253 -20.26 -11.02 22.72
C SER A 253 -20.82 -12.21 21.96
N SER A 254 -20.36 -13.41 22.31
CA SER A 254 -21.04 -14.67 21.96
C SER A 254 -22.35 -14.87 22.73
N SER A 255 -22.82 -13.88 23.52
CA SER A 255 -23.99 -14.02 24.38
C SER A 255 -25.26 -14.50 23.67
N TRP A 256 -25.42 -14.17 22.38
CA TRP A 256 -26.53 -14.68 21.57
C TRP A 256 -26.38 -16.17 21.21
N GLN A 257 -25.15 -16.64 20.99
CA GLN A 257 -24.84 -18.05 20.75
C GLN A 257 -24.95 -18.87 22.05
N ASP A 258 -24.54 -18.29 23.18
CA ASP A 258 -24.66 -18.92 24.50
C ASP A 258 -26.12 -18.99 24.95
N ALA A 259 -26.92 -17.94 24.76
CA ALA A 259 -28.36 -17.93 25.06
C ALA A 259 -29.16 -18.93 24.20
N ALA A 260 -28.76 -19.17 22.95
CA ALA A 260 -29.38 -20.16 22.09
C ALA A 260 -29.08 -21.61 22.53
N ARG A 261 -27.96 -21.85 23.23
CA ARG A 261 -27.62 -23.18 23.77
C ARG A 261 -28.33 -23.49 25.09
N THR A 262 -28.62 -22.49 25.92
CA THR A 262 -29.30 -22.70 27.21
C THR A 262 -30.81 -22.88 27.09
N GLY A 263 -31.44 -22.46 25.98
CA GLY A 263 -32.90 -22.54 25.79
C GLY A 263 -33.46 -23.87 25.26
N ILE A 264 -32.63 -24.91 25.06
CA ILE A 264 -33.07 -26.21 24.48
C ILE A 264 -33.23 -27.32 25.56
N ILE A 265 -33.07 -26.99 26.85
CA ILE A 265 -33.28 -27.96 27.94
C ILE A 265 -34.36 -27.46 28.89
N GLU A 266 -35.62 -27.56 28.49
CA GLU A 266 -36.78 -27.78 29.38
C GLU A 266 -37.81 -28.68 28.68
#